data_AF-A0AAV6PM72-F1
#
_entry.id   AF-A0AAV6PM72-F1
#
_cell.length_a   1.000
_cell.length_b   1.000
_cell.length_c   1.000
_cell.angle_alpha   90.00
_cell.angle_beta   90.00
_cell.angle_gamma   90.00
#
_symmetry.space_group_name_H-M   'P 1'
#
loop_
_entity.id
_entity.type
_entity.pdbx_description
1 polymer ?
#
loop_
_entity_poly.entity_id
_entity_poly.type
_entity_poly.pdbx_seq_one_letter_code
_entity_poly.pdbx_strand_id
1 'polypeptide(L)'
;MAKDVYEKTVKFENSASLCETITSLNWNASSQSFHYISQLLGLPQYHYHTLLGLTVSVGGITESTVNFSSQSLLNYLKGIQDDSVALTQFGDTLLSIFRDNLHNDRVNIPFLKMLNLLLTNGCFEIFNTQENHQFCVDILDLCKELRKSKDVTKLNACIAIFCGLMQFQGEVRKKVLSQLLMLLCHYFPVVRRSTASQMYEMLLIHDDVVDPELLDDVLTLLSDTDWGNDLDTVRVHRNQLCDWFGICRPRVVAKNPVPGP
;
A
#
# COMPACT_ATOMS: atom_id res chain seq x y z
N MET A 1 33.05 -36.65 -2.34
CA MET A 1 33.45 -36.91 -3.73
C MET A 1 32.27 -37.27 -4.64
N ALA A 2 31.61 -38.43 -4.52
CA ALA A 2 30.46 -38.75 -5.41
C ALA A 2 29.23 -37.84 -5.20
N LYS A 3 28.96 -37.44 -3.95
CA LYS A 3 27.88 -36.48 -3.60
C LYS A 3 28.15 -35.06 -4.15
N ASP A 4 29.40 -34.59 -4.06
CA ASP A 4 29.81 -33.28 -4.60
C ASP A 4 29.77 -33.23 -6.12
N VAL A 5 30.06 -34.35 -6.79
CA VAL A 5 29.94 -34.46 -8.25
C VAL A 5 28.47 -34.42 -8.64
N TYR A 6 27.61 -35.15 -7.94
CA TYR A 6 26.16 -35.15 -8.20
C TYR A 6 25.52 -33.76 -8.03
N GLU A 7 25.82 -33.05 -6.93
CA GLU A 7 25.33 -31.68 -6.71
C GLU A 7 25.86 -30.68 -7.75
N LYS A 8 27.12 -30.82 -8.18
CA LYS A 8 27.69 -29.97 -9.22
C LYS A 8 27.07 -30.26 -10.59
N THR A 9 26.81 -31.52 -10.94
CA THR A 9 26.17 -31.90 -12.20
C THR A 9 24.71 -31.41 -12.25
N VAL A 10 23.94 -31.54 -11.17
CA VAL A 10 22.57 -31.02 -11.09
C VAL A 10 22.53 -29.48 -11.20
N LYS A 11 23.48 -28.77 -10.58
CA LYS A 11 23.62 -27.31 -10.75
C LYS A 11 23.98 -26.92 -12.18
N PHE A 12 24.84 -27.71 -12.86
CA PHE A 12 25.25 -27.45 -14.24
C PHE A 12 24.11 -27.73 -15.24
N GLU A 13 23.38 -28.83 -15.07
CA GLU A 13 22.22 -29.18 -15.91
C GLU A 13 21.08 -28.17 -15.74
N ASN A 14 20.79 -27.75 -14.49
CA ASN A 14 19.83 -26.67 -14.25
C ASN A 14 20.27 -25.34 -14.88
N SER A 15 21.57 -25.03 -14.88
CA SER A 15 22.09 -23.82 -15.52
C SER A 15 22.02 -23.86 -17.05
N ALA A 16 22.24 -25.03 -17.67
CA ALA A 16 22.14 -25.22 -19.11
C ALA A 16 20.67 -25.17 -19.60
N SER A 17 19.76 -25.82 -18.87
CA SER A 17 18.31 -25.76 -19.09
C SER A 17 17.77 -24.33 -18.97
N LEU A 18 18.23 -23.56 -17.97
CA LEU A 18 17.86 -22.16 -17.83
C LEU A 18 18.37 -21.33 -19.02
N CYS A 19 19.58 -21.61 -19.51
CA CYS A 19 20.21 -20.89 -20.63
C CYS A 19 19.49 -21.15 -21.97
N GLU A 20 19.08 -22.38 -22.26
CA GLU A 20 18.25 -22.72 -23.44
C GLU A 20 16.83 -22.11 -23.37
N THR A 21 16.30 -21.97 -22.16
CA THR A 21 14.99 -21.35 -21.95
C THR A 21 15.04 -19.83 -22.15
N ILE A 22 16.13 -19.17 -21.78
CA ILE A 22 16.33 -17.72 -21.97
C ILE A 22 16.51 -17.36 -23.46
N THR A 23 17.18 -18.21 -24.25
CA THR A 23 17.40 -17.96 -25.70
C THR A 23 16.15 -18.18 -26.56
N SER A 24 15.17 -18.94 -26.08
CA SER A 24 13.86 -19.13 -26.73
C SER A 24 12.76 -18.23 -26.16
N LEU A 25 13.05 -17.45 -25.13
CA LEU A 25 12.09 -16.59 -24.46
C LEU A 25 11.72 -15.37 -25.30
N ASN A 26 10.43 -15.16 -25.53
CA ASN A 26 9.95 -13.94 -26.15
C ASN A 26 9.84 -12.82 -25.09
N TRP A 27 10.88 -12.00 -24.95
CA TRP A 27 10.89 -10.86 -24.03
C TRP A 27 9.79 -9.81 -24.30
N ASN A 28 9.26 -9.76 -25.53
CA ASN A 28 8.13 -8.88 -25.87
C ASN A 28 6.78 -9.44 -25.37
N ALA A 29 6.70 -10.73 -25.06
CA ALA A 29 5.50 -11.34 -24.49
C ALA A 29 5.52 -11.18 -22.96
N SER A 30 4.78 -10.19 -22.45
CA SER A 30 4.66 -9.92 -21.01
C SER A 30 4.24 -11.17 -20.20
N SER A 31 3.41 -12.05 -20.78
CA SER A 31 2.99 -13.31 -20.16
C SER A 31 4.14 -14.29 -19.89
N GLN A 32 5.23 -14.20 -20.64
CA GLN A 32 6.40 -15.07 -20.48
C GLN A 32 7.50 -14.38 -19.67
N SER A 33 7.77 -13.09 -19.94
CA SER A 33 8.91 -12.39 -19.34
C SER A 33 8.74 -12.11 -17.85
N PHE A 34 7.55 -11.74 -17.38
CA PHE A 34 7.35 -11.38 -15.97
C PHE A 34 7.59 -12.53 -14.99
N HIS A 35 7.36 -13.78 -15.42
CA HIS A 35 7.69 -14.96 -14.61
C HIS A 35 9.18 -15.02 -14.26
N TYR A 36 10.06 -14.81 -15.24
CA TYR A 36 11.50 -14.82 -15.01
C TYR A 36 11.99 -13.55 -14.32
N ILE A 37 11.38 -12.40 -14.62
CA ILE A 37 11.70 -11.13 -13.95
C ILE A 37 11.42 -11.23 -12.44
N SER A 38 10.29 -11.81 -12.01
CA SER A 38 9.99 -11.93 -10.58
C SER A 38 10.94 -12.89 -9.84
N GLN A 39 11.48 -13.92 -10.51
CA GLN A 39 12.50 -14.80 -9.91
C GLN A 39 13.79 -14.05 -9.55
N LEU A 40 14.12 -12.96 -10.25
CA LEU A 40 15.29 -12.13 -9.93
C LEU A 40 15.17 -11.46 -8.55
N LEU A 41 13.97 -11.35 -7.97
CA LEU A 41 13.79 -10.88 -6.59
C LEU A 41 14.47 -11.80 -5.57
N GLY A 42 14.65 -13.09 -5.89
CA GLY A 42 15.42 -14.02 -5.06
C GLY A 42 16.92 -13.76 -5.05
N LEU A 43 17.44 -12.85 -5.87
CA LEU A 43 18.86 -12.52 -5.97
C LEU A 43 19.15 -11.16 -5.32
N PRO A 44 19.92 -11.10 -4.22
CA PRO A 44 20.16 -9.86 -3.48
C PRO A 44 20.69 -8.69 -4.33
N GLN A 45 21.52 -8.99 -5.33
CA GLN A 45 22.12 -7.98 -6.22
C GLN A 45 21.12 -7.30 -7.16
N TYR A 46 19.99 -7.97 -7.45
CA TYR A 46 18.97 -7.47 -8.37
C TYR A 46 17.69 -7.01 -7.66
N HIS A 47 17.53 -7.37 -6.38
CA HIS A 47 16.28 -7.22 -5.63
C HIS A 47 15.66 -5.81 -5.74
N TYR A 48 16.41 -4.76 -5.40
CA TYR A 48 15.91 -3.37 -5.43
C TYR A 48 15.48 -2.94 -6.84
N HIS A 49 16.34 -3.12 -7.84
CA HIS A 49 16.06 -2.65 -9.20
C HIS A 49 14.96 -3.46 -9.89
N THR A 50 14.90 -4.77 -9.63
CA THR A 50 13.80 -5.63 -10.09
C THR A 50 12.47 -5.19 -9.47
N LEU A 51 12.42 -4.97 -8.15
CA LEU A 51 11.19 -4.52 -7.49
C LEU A 51 10.77 -3.12 -7.97
N LEU A 52 11.72 -2.21 -8.20
CA LEU A 52 11.45 -0.90 -8.79
C LEU A 52 10.88 -1.01 -10.22
N GLY A 53 11.42 -1.88 -11.07
CA GLY A 53 10.88 -2.12 -12.40
C GLY A 53 9.48 -2.75 -12.38
N LEU A 54 9.25 -3.68 -11.47
CA LEU A 54 7.93 -4.27 -11.22
C LEU A 54 6.94 -3.23 -10.71
N THR A 55 7.38 -2.30 -9.85
CA THR A 55 6.56 -1.19 -9.33
C THR A 55 5.92 -0.39 -10.47
N VAL A 56 6.73 0.01 -11.46
CA VAL A 56 6.24 0.80 -12.60
C VAL A 56 5.36 -0.05 -13.52
N SER A 57 5.60 -1.36 -13.61
CA SER A 57 4.83 -2.28 -14.45
C SER A 57 3.46 -2.60 -13.86
N VAL A 58 3.41 -2.94 -12.56
CA VAL A 58 2.20 -3.28 -11.80
C VAL A 58 1.32 -2.06 -11.61
N GLY A 59 1.91 -0.92 -11.27
CA GLY A 59 1.18 0.33 -11.09
C GLY A 59 0.96 1.14 -12.37
N GLY A 60 1.26 0.55 -13.52
CA GLY A 60 1.23 1.19 -14.84
C GLY A 60 -0.18 1.46 -15.37
N ILE A 61 -0.26 1.81 -16.66
CA ILE A 61 -1.51 2.14 -17.37
C ILE A 61 -1.91 1.01 -18.34
N THR A 62 -0.92 0.33 -18.93
CA THR A 62 -1.17 -0.76 -19.90
C THR A 62 -1.71 -2.00 -19.21
N GLU A 63 -3.00 -2.31 -19.45
CA GLU A 63 -3.74 -3.38 -18.77
C GLU A 63 -3.04 -4.74 -18.83
N SER A 64 -2.57 -5.17 -20.02
CA SER A 64 -1.90 -6.46 -20.18
C SER A 64 -0.60 -6.54 -19.35
N THR A 65 0.21 -5.48 -19.38
CA THR A 65 1.43 -5.37 -18.58
C THR A 65 1.11 -5.41 -17.09
N VAL A 66 0.11 -4.65 -16.65
CA VAL A 66 -0.35 -4.64 -15.25
C VAL A 66 -0.79 -6.03 -14.82
N ASN A 67 -1.59 -6.72 -15.62
CA ASN A 67 -2.12 -8.03 -15.27
C ASN A 67 -1.00 -9.09 -15.11
N PHE A 68 -0.13 -9.25 -16.12
CA PHE A 68 0.93 -10.26 -16.07
C PHE A 68 2.01 -9.95 -15.02
N SER A 69 2.34 -8.67 -14.82
CA SER A 69 3.30 -8.28 -13.77
C SER A 69 2.72 -8.50 -12.37
N SER A 70 1.44 -8.14 -12.16
CA SER A 70 0.73 -8.35 -10.88
C SER A 70 0.69 -9.83 -10.52
N GLN A 71 0.25 -10.68 -11.45
CA GLN A 71 0.20 -12.12 -11.22
C GLN A 71 1.58 -12.70 -10.89
N SER A 72 2.62 -12.29 -11.63
CA SER A 72 3.98 -12.80 -11.41
C SER A 72 4.56 -12.36 -10.06
N LEU A 73 4.29 -11.12 -9.63
CA LEU A 73 4.71 -10.60 -8.32
C LEU A 73 3.96 -11.30 -7.17
N LEU A 74 2.63 -11.44 -7.29
CA LEU A 74 1.83 -12.13 -6.27
C LEU A 74 2.23 -13.60 -6.14
N ASN A 75 2.52 -14.28 -7.26
CA ASN A 75 3.01 -15.67 -7.23
C ASN A 75 4.38 -15.78 -6.55
N TYR A 76 5.29 -14.82 -6.79
CA TYR A 76 6.57 -14.78 -6.08
C TYR A 76 6.36 -14.59 -4.57
N LEU A 77 5.52 -13.64 -4.16
CA LEU A 77 5.24 -13.36 -2.75
C LEU A 77 4.58 -14.54 -2.04
N LYS A 78 3.64 -15.25 -2.69
CA LYS A 78 3.08 -16.50 -2.16
C LYS A 78 4.14 -17.55 -1.87
N GLY A 79 5.23 -17.57 -2.64
CA GLY A 79 6.36 -18.49 -2.41
C GLY A 79 7.20 -18.16 -1.18
N ILE A 80 7.13 -16.92 -0.65
CA ILE A 80 7.90 -16.46 0.52
C ILE A 80 7.01 -15.99 1.68
N GLN A 81 5.68 -16.08 1.57
CA GLN A 81 4.74 -15.52 2.54
C GLN A 81 4.89 -16.09 3.97
N ASP A 82 5.33 -17.33 4.07
CA ASP A 82 5.56 -18.03 5.35
C ASP A 82 7.01 -17.88 5.85
N ASP A 83 7.90 -17.31 5.05
CA ASP A 83 9.28 -17.00 5.42
C ASP A 83 9.38 -15.55 5.91
N SER A 84 9.25 -15.37 7.23
CA SER A 84 9.34 -14.06 7.88
C SER A 84 10.59 -13.28 7.50
N VAL A 85 11.75 -13.93 7.33
CA VAL A 85 13.02 -13.25 7.05
C VAL A 85 13.02 -12.75 5.61
N ALA A 86 12.64 -13.60 4.64
CA ALA A 86 12.57 -13.20 3.24
C ALA A 86 11.51 -12.10 3.03
N LEU A 87 10.36 -12.20 3.69
CA LEU A 87 9.31 -11.21 3.58
C LEU A 87 9.70 -9.87 4.23
N THR A 88 10.41 -9.88 5.36
CA THR A 88 10.98 -8.66 5.95
C THR A 88 11.98 -8.00 4.99
N GLN A 89 12.88 -8.76 4.36
CA GLN A 89 13.83 -8.22 3.37
C GLN A 89 13.11 -7.60 2.15
N PHE A 90 12.05 -8.24 1.68
CA PHE A 90 11.19 -7.67 0.64
C PHE A 90 10.54 -6.36 1.12
N GLY A 91 9.98 -6.36 2.33
CA GLY A 91 9.38 -5.18 2.97
C GLY A 91 10.35 -4.01 3.12
N ASP A 92 11.58 -4.28 3.57
CA ASP A 92 12.64 -3.28 3.71
C ASP A 92 13.02 -2.66 2.36
N THR A 93 13.09 -3.48 1.32
CA THR A 93 13.36 -3.01 -0.05
C THR A 93 12.19 -2.17 -0.57
N LEU A 94 10.95 -2.59 -0.32
CA LEU A 94 9.75 -1.85 -0.67
C LEU A 94 9.72 -0.48 0.01
N LEU A 95 10.05 -0.40 1.30
CA LEU A 95 10.17 0.85 2.05
C LEU A 95 11.29 1.75 1.52
N SER A 96 12.43 1.15 1.13
CA SER A 96 13.54 1.90 0.53
C SER A 96 13.12 2.54 -0.79
N ILE A 97 12.48 1.79 -1.68
CA ILE A 97 11.93 2.32 -2.94
C ILE A 97 10.95 3.46 -2.69
N PHE A 98 10.07 3.32 -1.70
CA PHE A 98 9.11 4.36 -1.35
C PHE A 98 9.83 5.65 -0.94
N ARG A 99 10.76 5.56 0.01
CA ARG A 99 11.56 6.68 0.54
C ARG A 99 12.30 7.41 -0.57
N ASP A 100 13.01 6.67 -1.42
CA ASP A 100 13.83 7.23 -2.49
C ASP A 100 13.00 7.95 -3.56
N ASN A 101 11.72 7.62 -3.68
CA ASN A 101 10.84 8.12 -4.73
C ASN A 101 9.64 8.93 -4.23
N LEU A 102 9.62 9.41 -2.98
CA LEU A 102 8.51 10.17 -2.40
C LEU A 102 8.04 11.35 -3.26
N HIS A 103 8.99 12.04 -3.89
CA HIS A 103 8.76 13.23 -4.72
C HIS A 103 8.80 12.94 -6.23
N ASN A 104 8.97 11.68 -6.63
CA ASN A 104 8.97 11.28 -8.04
C ASN A 104 7.64 10.62 -8.38
N ASP A 105 6.64 11.42 -8.78
CA ASP A 105 5.28 10.93 -9.03
C ASP A 105 5.20 9.84 -10.12
N ARG A 106 6.18 9.79 -11.05
CA ARG A 106 6.27 8.74 -12.07
C ARG A 106 6.49 7.35 -11.48
N VAL A 107 7.07 7.26 -10.29
CA VAL A 107 7.28 6.01 -9.55
C VAL A 107 6.33 5.91 -8.37
N ASN A 108 6.10 7.02 -7.66
CA ASN A 108 5.32 7.02 -6.42
C ASN A 108 3.86 6.61 -6.64
N ILE A 109 3.20 7.12 -7.67
CA ILE A 109 1.80 6.76 -7.94
C ILE A 109 1.67 5.27 -8.31
N PRO A 110 2.48 4.73 -9.25
CA PRO A 110 2.53 3.29 -9.49
C PRO A 110 2.86 2.47 -8.23
N PHE A 111 3.76 2.97 -7.39
CA PHE A 111 4.11 2.34 -6.12
C PHE A 111 2.93 2.21 -5.18
N LEU A 112 2.16 3.28 -4.97
CA LEU A 112 0.98 3.22 -4.11
C LEU A 112 -0.06 2.22 -4.64
N LYS A 113 -0.24 2.14 -5.97
CA LYS A 113 -1.12 1.14 -6.59
C LYS A 113 -0.63 -0.29 -6.35
N MET A 114 0.67 -0.53 -6.53
CA MET A 114 1.28 -1.83 -6.26
C MET A 114 1.14 -2.20 -4.78
N LEU A 115 1.48 -1.30 -3.86
CA LEU A 115 1.36 -1.57 -2.43
C LEU A 115 -0.10 -1.87 -2.05
N ASN A 116 -1.07 -1.16 -2.63
CA ASN A 116 -2.49 -1.46 -2.42
C ASN A 116 -2.83 -2.88 -2.87
N LEU A 117 -2.38 -3.29 -4.06
CA LEU A 117 -2.54 -4.65 -4.55
C LEU A 117 -1.97 -5.67 -3.55
N LEU A 118 -0.77 -5.45 -3.03
CA LEU A 118 -0.12 -6.37 -2.09
C LEU A 118 -0.89 -6.48 -0.76
N LEU A 119 -1.38 -5.35 -0.24
CA LEU A 119 -2.18 -5.31 0.98
C LEU A 119 -3.51 -6.06 0.79
N THR A 120 -4.26 -5.76 -0.29
CA THR A 120 -5.55 -6.40 -0.59
C THR A 120 -5.44 -7.91 -0.82
N ASN A 121 -4.27 -8.40 -1.25
CA ASN A 121 -4.03 -9.83 -1.47
C ASN A 121 -3.39 -10.53 -0.26
N GLY A 122 -3.35 -9.90 0.92
CA GLY A 122 -2.86 -10.54 2.15
C GLY A 122 -1.37 -10.89 2.13
N CYS A 123 -0.56 -10.27 1.26
CA CYS A 123 0.86 -10.64 1.11
C CYS A 123 1.70 -10.41 2.37
N PHE A 124 1.18 -9.69 3.36
CA PHE A 124 1.86 -9.33 4.59
C PHE A 124 1.15 -9.86 5.85
N GLU A 125 0.31 -10.88 5.73
CA GLU A 125 -0.46 -11.43 6.86
C GLU A 125 0.40 -11.86 8.06
N ILE A 126 1.61 -12.39 7.83
CA ILE A 126 2.52 -12.79 8.91
C ILE A 126 2.92 -11.61 9.82
N PHE A 127 2.88 -10.37 9.32
CA PHE A 127 3.14 -9.17 10.12
C PHE A 127 1.99 -8.82 11.07
N ASN A 128 0.79 -9.40 10.89
CA ASN A 128 -0.33 -9.22 11.84
C ASN A 128 -0.10 -9.93 13.18
N THR A 129 0.89 -10.82 13.28
CA THR A 129 1.24 -11.52 14.53
C THR A 129 1.83 -10.60 15.59
N GLN A 130 2.26 -9.40 15.20
CA GLN A 130 2.82 -8.39 16.09
C GLN A 130 2.01 -7.09 16.00
N GLU A 131 1.51 -6.62 17.13
CA GLU A 131 0.92 -5.28 17.20
C GLU A 131 1.95 -4.20 16.85
N ASN A 132 1.53 -3.21 16.07
CA ASN A 132 2.38 -2.09 15.65
C ASN A 132 3.67 -2.53 14.93
N HIS A 133 3.59 -3.58 14.10
CA HIS A 133 4.73 -4.02 13.30
C HIS A 133 5.38 -2.84 12.53
N GLN A 134 6.71 -2.75 12.58
CA GLN A 134 7.45 -1.56 12.13
C GLN A 134 7.21 -1.23 10.65
N PHE A 135 7.06 -2.25 9.80
CA PHE A 135 6.72 -2.08 8.38
C PHE A 135 5.47 -1.20 8.17
N CYS A 136 4.42 -1.43 8.97
CA CYS A 136 3.15 -0.72 8.86
C CYS A 136 3.26 0.71 9.38
N VAL A 137 4.02 0.90 10.47
CA VAL A 137 4.33 2.22 11.03
C VAL A 137 5.11 3.05 10.00
N ASP A 138 6.10 2.46 9.35
CA ASP A 138 6.91 3.12 8.33
C ASP A 138 6.09 3.50 7.08
N ILE A 139 5.23 2.61 6.57
CA ILE A 139 4.32 2.94 5.46
C ILE A 139 3.42 4.12 5.85
N LEU A 140 2.80 4.05 7.04
CA LEU A 140 1.92 5.10 7.53
C LEU A 140 2.65 6.45 7.60
N ASP A 141 3.88 6.47 8.11
CA ASP A 141 4.67 7.70 8.22
C ASP A 141 5.03 8.28 6.85
N LEU A 142 5.39 7.44 5.89
CA LEU A 142 5.65 7.87 4.51
C LEU A 142 4.38 8.42 3.83
N CYS A 143 3.23 7.77 4.02
CA CYS A 143 1.95 8.23 3.47
C CYS A 143 1.47 9.56 4.08
N LYS A 144 1.84 9.88 5.34
CA LYS A 144 1.50 11.18 5.97
C LYS A 144 2.09 12.35 5.20
N GLU A 145 3.26 12.19 4.60
CA GLU A 145 3.88 13.24 3.78
C GLU A 145 3.06 13.53 2.52
N LEU A 146 2.48 12.48 1.94
CA LEU A 146 1.72 12.55 0.69
C LEU A 146 0.36 13.23 0.84
N ARG A 147 -0.20 13.29 2.06
CA ARG A 147 -1.48 13.96 2.36
C ARG A 147 -1.47 15.45 2.00
N LYS A 148 -0.30 16.09 1.92
CA LYS A 148 -0.15 17.50 1.51
C LYS A 148 -0.20 17.70 0.00
N SER A 149 -0.24 16.61 -0.78
CA SER A 149 -0.33 16.66 -2.23
C SER A 149 -1.61 17.35 -2.70
N LYS A 150 -1.55 17.98 -3.87
CA LYS A 150 -2.73 18.47 -4.59
C LYS A 150 -3.16 17.50 -5.70
N ASP A 151 -2.41 16.43 -5.92
CA ASP A 151 -2.74 15.39 -6.89
C ASP A 151 -3.82 14.47 -6.31
N VAL A 152 -5.02 14.53 -6.87
CA VAL A 152 -6.17 13.72 -6.44
C VAL A 152 -5.92 12.23 -6.63
N THR A 153 -5.22 11.81 -7.69
CA THR A 153 -4.88 10.41 -7.95
C THR A 153 -3.98 9.87 -6.84
N LYS A 154 -2.96 10.66 -6.48
CA LYS A 154 -2.02 10.32 -5.39
C LYS A 154 -2.74 10.23 -4.04
N LEU A 155 -3.63 11.19 -3.76
CA LEU A 155 -4.42 11.19 -2.53
C LEU A 155 -5.36 9.98 -2.45
N ASN A 156 -6.05 9.64 -3.52
CA ASN A 156 -6.93 8.47 -3.56
C ASN A 156 -6.15 7.17 -3.38
N ALA A 157 -4.97 7.05 -3.98
CA ALA A 157 -4.10 5.90 -3.75
C ALA A 157 -3.64 5.82 -2.28
N CYS A 158 -3.35 6.95 -1.64
CA CYS A 158 -3.03 6.96 -0.19
C CYS A 158 -4.23 6.58 0.69
N ILE A 159 -5.45 6.98 0.34
CA ILE A 159 -6.67 6.56 1.06
C ILE A 159 -6.79 5.04 1.03
N ALA A 160 -6.59 4.42 -0.15
CA ALA A 160 -6.65 2.97 -0.29
C ALA A 160 -5.59 2.28 0.58
N ILE A 161 -4.36 2.80 0.61
CA ILE A 161 -3.31 2.31 1.53
C ILE A 161 -3.75 2.44 2.99
N PHE A 162 -4.27 3.59 3.41
CA PHE A 162 -4.76 3.76 4.77
C PHE A 162 -5.84 2.73 5.12
N CYS A 163 -6.82 2.51 4.25
CA CYS A 163 -7.82 1.46 4.46
C CYS A 163 -7.18 0.06 4.53
N GLY A 164 -6.23 -0.27 3.65
CA GLY A 164 -5.52 -1.55 3.68
C GLY A 164 -4.66 -1.76 4.93
N LEU A 165 -4.15 -0.69 5.55
CA LEU A 165 -3.39 -0.78 6.80
C LEU A 165 -4.27 -1.13 8.02
N MET A 166 -5.61 -1.09 7.89
CA MET A 166 -6.52 -1.42 8.99
C MET A 166 -6.47 -2.90 9.39
N GLN A 167 -5.97 -3.77 8.53
CA GLN A 167 -5.75 -5.18 8.87
C GLN A 167 -4.71 -5.39 9.98
N PHE A 168 -3.78 -4.44 10.18
CA PHE A 168 -2.72 -4.55 11.19
C PHE A 168 -3.19 -4.03 12.55
N GLN A 169 -2.95 -4.81 13.60
CA GLN A 169 -3.45 -4.53 14.94
C GLN A 169 -2.61 -3.51 15.74
N GLY A 170 -3.23 -2.91 16.76
CA GLY A 170 -2.60 -1.97 17.69
C GLY A 170 -2.89 -0.49 17.40
N GLU A 171 -2.05 0.39 17.96
CA GLU A 171 -2.17 1.85 17.87
C GLU A 171 -2.03 2.38 16.43
N VAL A 172 -1.49 1.57 15.50
CA VAL A 172 -1.46 1.91 14.07
C VAL A 172 -2.87 2.20 13.52
N ARG A 173 -3.90 1.45 13.94
CA ARG A 173 -5.29 1.64 13.50
C ARG A 173 -5.83 3.03 13.88
N LYS A 174 -5.62 3.46 15.12
CA LYS A 174 -6.01 4.80 15.58
C LYS A 174 -5.29 5.89 14.79
N LYS A 175 -4.01 5.70 14.49
CA LYS A 175 -3.24 6.67 13.69
C LYS A 175 -3.69 6.72 12.23
N VAL A 176 -4.08 5.58 11.65
CA VAL A 176 -4.67 5.46 10.30
C VAL A 176 -6.02 6.16 10.24
N LEU A 177 -6.93 5.85 11.16
CA LEU A 177 -8.24 6.52 11.29
C LEU A 177 -8.06 8.03 11.44
N SER A 178 -7.09 8.49 12.23
CA SER A 178 -6.74 9.91 12.33
C SER A 178 -6.34 10.53 10.97
N GLN A 179 -5.63 9.80 10.11
CA GLN A 179 -5.32 10.28 8.75
C GLN A 179 -6.57 10.38 7.87
N LEU A 180 -7.42 9.36 7.90
CA LEU A 180 -8.67 9.32 7.13
C LEU A 180 -9.62 10.45 7.57
N LEU A 181 -9.77 10.67 8.88
CA LEU A 181 -10.55 11.78 9.45
C LEU A 181 -10.02 13.17 9.06
N MET A 182 -8.72 13.30 8.77
CA MET A 182 -8.18 14.54 8.19
C MET A 182 -8.56 14.70 6.72
N LEU A 183 -8.58 13.61 5.95
CA LEU A 183 -8.93 13.60 4.53
C LEU A 183 -10.42 13.82 4.28
N LEU A 184 -11.30 13.43 5.22
CA LEU A 184 -12.72 13.79 5.22
C LEU A 184 -12.97 15.31 5.25
N CYS A 185 -11.99 16.11 5.66
CA CYS A 185 -12.04 17.57 5.62
C CYS A 185 -11.01 18.17 4.64
N HIS A 186 -10.60 17.42 3.61
CA HIS A 186 -9.70 17.92 2.58
C HIS A 186 -10.33 19.07 1.77
N TYR A 187 -9.50 19.97 1.23
CA TYR A 187 -9.96 21.11 0.43
C TYR A 187 -10.74 20.68 -0.83
N PHE A 188 -10.40 19.54 -1.42
CA PHE A 188 -11.07 19.02 -2.61
C PHE A 188 -12.27 18.13 -2.23
N PRO A 189 -13.51 18.48 -2.63
CA PRO A 189 -14.70 17.68 -2.37
C PRO A 189 -14.61 16.23 -2.86
N VAL A 190 -13.98 15.99 -4.01
CA VAL A 190 -13.81 14.64 -4.58
C VAL A 190 -13.01 13.72 -3.66
N VAL A 191 -11.98 14.25 -2.98
CA VAL A 191 -11.15 13.49 -2.04
C VAL A 191 -11.96 13.15 -0.79
N ARG A 192 -12.76 14.09 -0.28
CA ARG A 192 -13.63 13.87 0.89
C ARG A 192 -14.64 12.76 0.63
N ARG A 193 -15.36 12.80 -0.50
CA ARG A 193 -16.32 11.74 -0.89
C ARG A 193 -15.63 10.39 -1.06
N SER A 194 -14.47 10.34 -1.71
CA SER A 194 -13.72 9.09 -1.87
C SER A 194 -13.26 8.53 -0.53
N THR A 195 -12.83 9.40 0.39
CA THR A 195 -12.46 9.00 1.76
C THR A 195 -13.64 8.38 2.49
N ALA A 196 -14.82 9.03 2.46
CA ALA A 196 -16.01 8.52 3.11
C ALA A 196 -16.45 7.15 2.57
N SER A 197 -16.50 7.00 1.23
CA SER A 197 -16.86 5.74 0.58
C SER A 197 -15.90 4.60 0.97
N GLN A 198 -14.59 4.84 0.88
CA GLN A 198 -13.60 3.82 1.21
C GLN A 198 -13.53 3.52 2.72
N MET A 199 -13.80 4.50 3.58
CA MET A 199 -13.96 4.26 5.02
C MET A 199 -15.17 3.38 5.31
N TYR A 200 -16.30 3.65 4.66
CA TYR A 200 -17.51 2.84 4.81
C TYR A 200 -17.24 1.38 4.44
N GLU A 201 -16.66 1.13 3.25
CA GLU A 201 -16.29 -0.22 2.80
C GLU A 201 -15.30 -0.90 3.74
N MET A 202 -14.30 -0.17 4.21
CA MET A 202 -13.29 -0.69 5.15
C MET A 202 -13.91 -1.11 6.48
N LEU A 203 -14.86 -0.35 7.02
CA LEU A 203 -15.54 -0.66 8.28
C LEU A 203 -16.52 -1.82 8.18
N LEU A 204 -16.99 -2.15 6.97
CA LEU A 204 -17.74 -3.40 6.75
C LEU A 204 -16.85 -4.65 6.85
N ILE A 205 -15.54 -4.50 6.62
CA ILE A 205 -14.55 -5.60 6.67
C ILE A 205 -13.88 -5.67 8.05
N HIS A 206 -13.59 -4.51 8.64
CA HIS A 206 -12.92 -4.36 9.93
C HIS A 206 -13.87 -3.68 10.93
N ASP A 207 -14.96 -4.36 11.27
CA ASP A 207 -15.97 -3.86 12.22
C ASP A 207 -15.45 -3.82 13.67
N ASP A 208 -14.39 -4.56 13.96
CA ASP A 208 -13.73 -4.66 15.26
C ASP A 208 -13.04 -3.38 15.74
N VAL A 209 -12.98 -2.34 14.90
CA VAL A 209 -12.30 -1.06 15.21
C VAL A 209 -13.22 0.01 15.81
N VAL A 210 -14.52 -0.28 15.88
CA VAL A 210 -15.56 0.59 16.44
C VAL A 210 -16.29 -0.17 17.54
N ASP A 211 -16.81 0.56 18.51
CA ASP A 211 -17.78 -0.01 19.44
C ASP A 211 -18.96 -0.59 18.63
N PRO A 212 -19.34 -1.87 18.81
CA PRO A 212 -20.46 -2.48 18.10
C PRO A 212 -21.77 -1.71 18.22
N GLU A 213 -21.98 -1.00 19.34
CA GLU A 213 -23.18 -0.17 19.53
C GLU A 213 -23.20 1.11 18.67
N LEU A 214 -22.03 1.54 18.19
CA LEU A 214 -21.87 2.77 17.40
C LEU A 214 -21.62 2.50 15.91
N LEU A 215 -21.42 1.25 15.50
CA LEU A 215 -21.05 0.91 14.13
C LEU A 215 -22.10 1.38 13.11
N ASP A 216 -23.38 1.10 13.35
CA ASP A 216 -24.47 1.51 12.46
C ASP A 216 -24.52 3.04 12.33
N ASP A 217 -24.41 3.77 13.44
CA ASP A 217 -24.39 5.24 13.45
C ASP A 217 -23.19 5.80 12.66
N VAL A 218 -22.01 5.18 12.80
CA VAL A 218 -20.81 5.56 12.04
C VAL A 218 -21.04 5.34 10.54
N LEU A 219 -21.56 4.18 10.15
CA LEU A 219 -21.80 3.83 8.75
C LEU A 219 -22.86 4.75 8.12
N THR A 220 -23.97 5.01 8.81
CA THR A 220 -25.00 5.97 8.39
C THR A 220 -24.44 7.39 8.26
N LEU A 221 -23.62 7.84 9.21
CA LEU A 221 -23.03 9.18 9.13
C LEU A 221 -22.08 9.29 7.92
N LEU A 222 -21.30 8.24 7.62
CA LEU A 222 -20.43 8.21 6.45
C LEU A 222 -21.22 8.21 5.13
N SER A 223 -22.34 7.49 5.04
CA SER A 223 -23.15 7.39 3.82
C SER A 223 -24.02 8.62 3.57
N ASP A 224 -24.66 9.16 4.61
CA ASP A 224 -25.74 10.14 4.47
C ASP A 224 -25.23 11.59 4.47
N THR A 225 -24.02 11.81 4.98
CA THR A 225 -23.40 13.15 4.96
C THR A 225 -23.02 13.55 3.53
N ASP A 226 -23.45 14.74 3.09
CA ASP A 226 -22.90 15.34 1.88
C ASP A 226 -21.47 15.85 2.13
N TRP A 227 -20.49 14.97 1.94
CA TRP A 227 -19.06 15.30 2.00
C TRP A 227 -18.61 16.29 0.91
N GLY A 228 -19.51 16.68 0.00
CA GLY A 228 -19.33 17.76 -0.96
C GLY A 228 -19.52 19.16 -0.37
N ASN A 229 -20.20 19.29 0.78
CA ASN A 229 -20.63 20.55 1.37
C ASN A 229 -19.46 21.40 1.93
N ASP A 230 -19.73 22.58 2.45
CA ASP A 230 -18.72 23.47 3.02
C ASP A 230 -17.94 22.83 4.18
N LEU A 231 -16.73 23.33 4.43
CA LEU A 231 -15.85 22.72 5.43
C LEU A 231 -16.37 22.88 6.86
N ASP A 232 -17.16 23.90 7.16
CA ASP A 232 -17.66 24.12 8.52
C ASP A 232 -18.74 23.09 8.85
N THR A 233 -19.64 22.81 7.90
CA THR A 233 -20.61 21.70 8.00
C THR A 233 -19.90 20.36 8.12
N VAL A 234 -18.98 20.04 7.20
CA VAL A 234 -18.29 18.73 7.18
C VAL A 234 -17.44 18.49 8.43
N ARG A 235 -16.87 19.54 9.04
CA ARG A 235 -16.10 19.42 10.29
C ARG A 235 -16.94 18.97 11.47
N VAL A 236 -18.23 19.33 11.52
CA VAL A 236 -19.14 18.89 12.59
C VAL A 236 -19.29 17.37 12.55
N HIS A 237 -19.61 16.81 11.37
CA HIS A 237 -19.75 15.37 11.19
C HIS A 237 -18.43 14.62 11.44
N ARG A 238 -17.31 15.15 10.93
CA ARG A 238 -15.98 14.58 11.22
C ARG A 238 -15.68 14.56 12.72
N ASN A 239 -16.00 15.62 13.45
CA ASN A 239 -15.75 15.66 14.89
C ASN A 239 -16.62 14.65 15.66
N GLN A 240 -17.84 14.39 15.20
CA GLN A 240 -18.67 13.30 15.74
C GLN A 240 -18.01 11.94 15.54
N LEU A 241 -17.51 11.67 14.32
CA LEU A 241 -16.72 10.47 14.04
C LEU A 241 -15.49 10.37 14.95
N CYS A 242 -14.76 11.47 15.16
CA CYS A 242 -13.63 11.49 16.09
C CYS A 242 -14.03 11.02 17.51
N ASP A 243 -15.17 11.47 18.01
CA ASP A 243 -15.65 11.08 19.34
C ASP A 243 -15.98 9.59 19.40
N TRP A 244 -16.70 9.07 18.40
CA TRP A 244 -17.06 7.65 18.31
C TRP A 244 -15.85 6.73 18.16
N PHE A 245 -14.81 7.14 17.43
CA PHE A 245 -13.55 6.39 17.32
C PHE A 245 -12.61 6.59 18.52
N GLY A 246 -12.93 7.46 19.48
CA GLY A 246 -12.03 7.82 20.59
C GLY A 246 -10.73 8.52 20.13
N ILE A 247 -10.79 9.27 19.03
CA ILE A 247 -9.66 9.96 18.41
C ILE A 247 -9.72 11.47 18.73
N CYS A 248 -8.59 12.05 19.10
CA CYS A 248 -8.49 13.49 19.35
C CYS A 248 -8.96 14.31 18.13
N ARG A 249 -9.93 15.19 18.35
CA ARG A 249 -10.44 16.12 17.34
C ARG A 249 -9.30 17.02 16.80
N PRO A 250 -9.10 17.10 15.48
CA PRO A 250 -8.12 18.00 14.90
C PRO A 250 -8.45 19.48 15.18
N ARG A 251 -7.47 20.22 15.70
CA ARG A 251 -7.59 21.65 16.01
C ARG A 251 -7.25 22.49 14.78
N VAL A 252 -8.01 23.57 14.56
CA VAL A 252 -7.68 24.57 13.54
C VAL A 252 -6.45 25.34 14.02
N VAL A 253 -5.34 25.25 13.28
CA VAL A 253 -4.17 26.10 13.53
C VAL A 253 -4.50 27.48 12.97
N ALA A 254 -4.74 28.45 13.84
CA ALA A 254 -4.89 29.84 13.43
C ALA A 254 -3.58 30.29 12.77
N LYS A 255 -3.65 30.80 11.54
CA LYS A 255 -2.50 31.50 10.94
C LYS A 255 -2.30 32.78 11.73
N ASN A 256 -1.14 32.91 12.40
CA ASN A 256 -0.73 34.20 12.94
C ASN A 256 -0.74 35.22 11.80
N PRO A 257 -1.37 36.40 11.97
CA PRO A 257 -1.32 37.44 10.95
C PRO A 257 0.14 37.83 10.73
N VAL A 258 0.56 37.81 9.45
CA VAL A 258 1.86 38.35 9.04
C VAL A 258 1.86 39.84 9.44
N PRO A 259 2.88 40.35 10.15
CA PRO A 259 2.97 41.77 10.41
C PRO A 259 2.98 42.50 9.07
N GLY A 260 2.04 43.40 8.85
CA GLY A 260 2.02 44.27 7.68
C GLY A 260 3.30 45.13 7.62
N PRO A 261 3.64 45.66 6.43
CA PRO A 261 4.86 46.43 6.21
C PRO A 261 4.95 47.68 7.09
#